data_AF-A0A7W1SH33-F1
#
_entry.id   AF-A0A7W1SH33-F1
#
_cell.length_a   1.000
_cell.length_b   1.000
_cell.length_c   1.000
_cell.angle_alpha   90.00
_cell.angle_beta   90.00
_cell.angle_gamma   90.00
#
_symmetry.space_group_name_H-M   'P 1'
#
loop_
_entity.id
_entity.type
_entity.pdbx_description
1 polymer ?
#
loop_
_entity_poly.entity_id
_entity_poly.type
_entity_poly.pdbx_seq_one_letter_code
_entity_poly.pdbx_strand_id
1 'polypeptide(L)' 'NLEDAVMADHTFQTLMGDDVEPRRRFIEQNAKFVKSLDI' A
#
# COMPACT_ATOMS: atom_id res chain seq x y z
N ASN A 1 12.18 -4.55 -16.13
CA ASN A 1 11.26 -4.95 -17.20
C ASN A 1 10.12 -3.93 -17.27
N LEU A 2 9.43 -3.71 -18.39
CA LEU A 2 8.32 -2.73 -18.44
C LEU A 2 7.19 -3.11 -17.47
N GLU A 3 6.94 -4.40 -17.33
CA GLU A 3 5.97 -4.97 -16.41
C GLU A 3 6.28 -4.63 -14.94
N ASP A 4 7.55 -4.74 -14.52
CA ASP A 4 7.98 -4.35 -13.17
C ASP A 4 7.71 -2.87 -12.89
N ALA A 5 7.90 -2.01 -13.91
CA ALA A 5 7.67 -0.58 -13.77
C ALA A 5 6.18 -0.27 -13.55
N VAL A 6 5.29 -0.95 -14.28
CA VAL A 6 3.83 -0.83 -14.10
C VAL A 6 3.40 -1.31 -12.72
N MET A 7 3.95 -2.44 -12.26
CA MET A 7 3.65 -2.98 -10.93
C MET A 7 4.16 -2.06 -9.80
N ALA A 8 5.35 -1.49 -9.98
CA ALA A 8 5.93 -0.54 -9.04
C ALA A 8 5.06 0.72 -8.94
N ASP A 9 4.63 1.27 -10.07
CA ASP A 9 3.79 2.47 -10.11
C ASP A 9 2.45 2.26 -9.38
N HIS A 10 1.80 1.12 -9.62
CA HIS A 10 0.58 0.74 -8.88
C HIS A 10 0.82 0.61 -7.37
N THR A 11 1.98 0.06 -6.97
CA THR A 11 2.35 -0.07 -5.57
C THR A 11 2.60 1.29 -4.92
N PHE A 12 3.31 2.19 -5.61
CA PHE A 12 3.52 3.56 -5.15
C PHE A 12 2.22 4.32 -5.03
N GLN A 13 1.32 4.23 -6.01
CA GLN A 13 0.02 4.87 -5.94
C GLN A 13 -0.82 4.38 -4.76
N THR A 14 -0.77 3.07 -4.46
CA THR A 14 -1.51 2.48 -3.34
C THR A 14 -0.96 2.93 -1.97
N LEU A 15 0.35 3.14 -1.85
CA LEU A 15 1.01 3.50 -0.59
C LEU A 15 1.16 5.02 -0.38
N MET A 16 1.27 5.78 -1.45
CA MET A 16 1.63 7.21 -1.42
C MET A 16 0.54 8.10 -2.03
N GLY A 17 -0.54 7.52 -2.56
CA GLY A 17 -1.70 8.26 -3.02
C GLY A 17 -2.52 8.88 -1.88
N ASP A 18 -3.48 9.69 -2.29
CA ASP A 18 -4.33 10.47 -1.38
C ASP A 18 -5.36 9.60 -0.65
N ASP A 19 -5.72 8.46 -1.22
CA ASP A 19 -6.72 7.57 -0.65
C ASP A 19 -6.14 6.73 0.50
N VAL A 20 -6.69 6.92 1.70
CA VAL A 20 -6.25 6.27 2.93
C VAL A 20 -6.68 4.81 2.98
N GLU A 21 -7.82 4.49 2.36
CA GLU A 21 -8.47 3.17 2.50
C GLU A 21 -7.69 2.03 1.80
N PRO A 22 -7.24 2.17 0.53
CA PRO A 22 -6.37 1.19 -0.13
C PRO A 22 -5.06 0.97 0.63
N ARG A 23 -4.46 2.05 1.14
CA ARG A 23 -3.23 2.01 1.94
C ARG A 23 -3.42 1.19 3.22
N ARG A 24 -4.50 1.42 3.96
CA ARG A 24 -4.79 0.69 5.21
C ARG A 24 -4.92 -0.82 4.93
N ARG A 25 -5.73 -1.21 3.95
CA ARG A 25 -5.90 -2.63 3.57
C ARG A 25 -4.59 -3.28 3.15
N PHE A 26 -3.74 -2.58 2.39
CA PHE A 26 -2.43 -3.10 2.01
C PHE A 26 -1.56 -3.36 3.24
N ILE A 27 -1.52 -2.43 4.19
CA ILE A 27 -0.73 -2.59 5.41
C ILE A 27 -1.29 -3.73 6.28
N GLU A 28 -2.60 -3.84 6.47
CA GLU A 28 -3.22 -4.92 7.24
C GLU A 28 -2.94 -6.31 6.66
N GLN A 29 -2.98 -6.45 5.34
CA GLN A 29 -2.75 -7.72 4.65
C GLN A 29 -1.28 -8.17 4.72
N ASN A 30 -0.34 -7.23 4.74
CA ASN A 30 1.09 -7.52 4.62
C ASN A 30 1.86 -7.38 5.95
N ALA A 31 1.37 -6.59 6.90
CA ALA A 31 2.06 -6.30 8.16
C ALA A 31 1.46 -7.10 9.33
N LYS A 32 2.09 -8.24 9.64
CA LYS A 32 1.64 -9.20 10.67
C LYS A 32 1.55 -8.66 12.11
N PHE A 33 2.11 -7.48 12.39
CA PHE A 33 2.23 -6.94 13.76
C PHE A 33 1.90 -5.45 13.89
N VAL A 34 1.27 -4.86 12.88
CA VAL A 34 0.83 -3.46 13.01
C VAL A 34 -0.30 -3.40 14.04
N LYS A 35 -0.06 -2.68 15.14
CA LYS A 35 -0.97 -2.61 16.30
C LYS A 35 -1.82 -1.34 16.33
N SER A 36 -1.52 -0.34 15.50
CA SER A 36 -2.23 0.94 15.51
C SER A 36 -2.15 1.62 14.14
N LEU A 37 -3.22 1.50 13.35
CA LEU A 37 -3.42 2.22 12.09
C LEU A 37 -4.29 3.48 12.25
N ASP A 38 -5.03 3.59 13.35
CA ASP A 38 -6.10 4.57 13.54
C ASP A 38 -5.85 5.55 14.71
N ILE A 39 -4.59 5.84 15.06
CA ILE A 39 -4.24 6.82 16.12
C ILE A 39 -3.90 8.18 15.50
#